data_AF-A0A959T7H2-F1
#
_entry.id   AF-A0A959T7H2-F1
#
_cell.length_a   1.000
_cell.length_b   1.000
_cell.length_c   1.000
_cell.angle_alpha   90.00
_cell.angle_beta   90.00
_cell.angle_gamma   90.00
#
_symmetry.space_group_name_H-M   'P 1'
#
loop_
_entity.id
_entity.type
_entity.pdbx_description
1 polymer ?
#
loop_
_entity_poly.entity_id
_entity_poly.type
_entity_poly.pdbx_seq_one_letter_code
_entity_poly.pdbx_strand_id
1 'polypeptide(L)'
;PDRSIANGPFTLDRDFGLFAYWTLPLPTRQQWQLKGAVSSGDGRGAAPGNSGLAYTGRVEWLPFGAFLDKGDYSEGDLAFEPKPRLSFGASYSRNDRAIRTGGQLGRELYAPRSMNTFIADAILKYNGWALSGEYFDRRCYDPITMNEEGAVRFVPTGTGVNAQLSRCFRTFYEISTRYSRVDPAANTMDLSALTEEVLLGTSKYLNGHRIKLQTYLGYRWFLGNMALDAGGNAWTALFQVEFGI
;
A
#
# COMPACT_ATOMS: atom_id res chain seq x y z
N PRO A 1 3.57 6.20 -10.17
CA PRO A 1 2.10 6.31 -10.14
C PRO A 1 1.71 6.68 -8.72
N ASP A 2 0.51 7.22 -8.51
CA ASP A 2 -0.03 7.21 -7.16
C ASP A 2 -0.13 5.74 -6.68
N ARG A 3 -0.27 5.54 -5.36
CA ARG A 3 -0.33 4.19 -4.78
C ARG A 3 -1.46 3.36 -5.42
N SER A 4 -1.36 2.03 -5.35
CA SER A 4 -2.39 1.15 -5.93
C SER A 4 -3.76 1.40 -5.30
N ILE A 5 -4.84 1.11 -6.05
CA ILE A 5 -6.19 1.15 -5.49
C ILE A 5 -6.35 0.19 -4.29
N ALA A 6 -5.49 -0.84 -4.18
CA ALA A 6 -5.43 -1.73 -3.03
C ALA A 6 -4.70 -1.10 -1.83
N ASN A 7 -3.63 -0.34 -2.04
CA ASN A 7 -2.92 0.30 -0.95
C ASN A 7 -3.76 1.41 -0.29
N GLY A 8 -4.48 2.21 -1.08
CA GLY A 8 -5.30 3.34 -0.60
C GLY A 8 -6.17 3.04 0.63
N PRO A 9 -7.08 2.04 0.58
CA PRO A 9 -7.94 1.71 1.71
C PRO A 9 -7.18 1.04 2.86
N PHE A 10 -6.14 0.24 2.60
CA PHE A 10 -5.57 -0.68 3.59
C PHE A 10 -4.24 -0.25 4.21
N THR A 11 -3.60 0.80 3.69
CA THR A 11 -2.28 1.24 4.16
C THR A 11 -2.29 1.70 5.62
N LEU A 12 -1.15 1.49 6.27
CA LEU A 12 -0.84 1.97 7.61
C LEU A 12 0.18 3.10 7.42
N ASP A 13 -0.22 4.34 7.63
CA ASP A 13 0.68 5.46 7.38
C ASP A 13 0.40 6.62 8.35
N ARG A 14 1.44 7.45 8.53
CA ARG A 14 1.35 8.79 9.13
C ARG A 14 0.79 8.84 10.54
N ASP A 15 1.43 8.13 11.48
CA ASP A 15 1.03 8.12 12.88
C ASP A 15 2.13 8.65 13.81
N PHE A 16 1.75 9.00 15.04
CA PHE A 16 2.67 9.38 16.11
C PHE A 16 2.74 8.28 17.16
N GLY A 17 3.95 7.90 17.56
CA GLY A 17 4.15 6.77 18.46
C GLY A 17 5.61 6.42 18.72
N LEU A 18 5.81 5.28 19.38
CA LEU A 18 7.10 4.66 19.59
C LEU A 18 7.31 3.57 18.54
N PHE A 19 8.49 3.59 17.91
CA PHE A 19 8.87 2.67 16.85
C PHE A 19 10.17 1.97 17.21
N ALA A 20 10.22 0.66 16.98
CA ALA A 20 11.40 -0.17 17.20
C ALA A 20 11.75 -0.92 15.91
N TYR A 21 13.04 -0.94 15.57
CA TYR A 21 13.56 -1.60 14.39
C TYR A 21 14.76 -2.45 14.79
N TRP A 22 14.78 -3.70 14.37
CA TRP A 22 15.88 -4.62 14.63
C TRP A 22 16.25 -5.38 13.37
N THR A 23 17.53 -5.36 13.00
CA THR A 23 18.04 -6.15 11.88
C THR A 23 18.86 -7.31 12.43
N LEU A 24 18.45 -8.53 12.10
CA LEU A 24 19.13 -9.75 12.49
C LEU A 24 19.85 -10.35 11.26
N PRO A 25 21.17 -10.19 11.14
CA PRO A 25 21.94 -10.88 10.11
C PRO A 25 21.98 -12.38 10.41
N LEU A 26 21.83 -13.20 9.37
CA LEU A 26 21.94 -14.65 9.44
C LEU A 26 23.24 -15.13 8.75
N PRO A 27 23.67 -16.37 9.00
CA PRO A 27 24.66 -17.03 8.17
C PRO A 27 24.26 -16.96 6.68
N THR A 28 25.22 -16.94 5.75
CA THR A 28 25.00 -16.93 4.28
C THR A 28 24.46 -15.63 3.64
N ARG A 29 24.68 -14.46 4.27
CA ARG A 29 24.22 -13.11 3.80
C ARG A 29 22.72 -12.86 3.91
N GLN A 30 21.93 -13.83 4.36
CA GLN A 30 20.52 -13.65 4.67
C GLN A 30 20.32 -12.64 5.79
N GLN A 31 19.16 -12.00 5.83
CA GLN A 31 18.79 -11.11 6.92
C GLN A 31 17.30 -11.16 7.22
N TRP A 32 16.97 -11.00 8.49
CA TRP A 32 15.63 -10.67 8.95
C TRP A 32 15.58 -9.22 9.42
N GLN A 33 14.48 -8.53 9.18
CA GLN A 33 14.19 -7.23 9.79
C GLN A 33 12.89 -7.33 10.57
N LEU A 34 12.94 -6.99 11.85
CA LEU A 34 11.79 -6.94 12.73
C LEU A 34 11.46 -5.47 13.00
N LYS A 35 10.20 -5.10 12.86
CA LYS A 35 9.71 -3.75 13.09
C LYS A 35 8.48 -3.82 13.98
N GLY A 36 8.43 -2.96 14.98
CA GLY A 36 7.32 -2.85 15.91
C GLY A 36 6.94 -1.40 16.11
N ALA A 37 5.66 -1.14 16.32
CA ALA A 37 5.16 0.19 16.67
C ALA A 37 4.01 0.11 17.66
N VAL A 38 4.02 1.03 18.63
CA VAL A 38 2.87 1.40 19.44
C VAL A 38 2.61 2.87 19.18
N SER A 39 1.48 3.18 18.56
CA SER A 39 1.14 4.53 18.10
C SER A 39 -0.28 4.91 18.47
N SER A 40 -0.65 6.18 18.24
CA SER A 40 -1.98 6.69 18.59
C SER A 40 -3.11 5.98 17.85
N GLY A 41 -2.87 5.55 16.61
CA GLY A 41 -3.89 4.98 15.74
C GLY A 41 -4.71 6.03 14.97
N ASP A 42 -4.56 7.32 15.30
CA ASP A 42 -5.43 8.39 14.79
C ASP A 42 -4.80 9.19 13.64
N GLY A 43 -3.49 9.00 13.44
CA GLY A 43 -2.73 9.65 12.39
C GLY A 43 -2.33 11.10 12.70
N ARG A 44 -1.76 11.79 11.70
CA ARG A 44 -1.24 13.17 11.86
C ARG A 44 -2.33 14.15 12.28
N GLY A 45 -1.98 15.03 13.21
CA GLY A 45 -2.80 16.15 13.67
C GLY A 45 -4.08 15.73 14.38
N ALA A 46 -4.14 14.51 14.93
CA ALA A 46 -5.27 14.05 15.70
C ALA A 46 -5.46 14.91 16.97
N ALA A 47 -6.71 15.26 17.25
CA ALA A 47 -7.05 15.95 18.49
C ALA A 47 -6.84 15.00 19.68
N PRO A 48 -6.29 15.49 20.81
CA PRO A 48 -6.21 14.68 22.02
C PRO A 48 -7.61 14.31 22.51
N GLY A 49 -7.80 13.07 22.95
CA GLY A 49 -9.09 12.62 23.50
C GLY A 49 -9.47 11.18 23.17
N ASN A 50 -8.87 10.56 22.16
CA ASN A 50 -8.99 9.13 21.96
C ASN A 50 -8.08 8.37 22.94
N SER A 51 -8.62 7.35 23.60
CA SER A 51 -7.86 6.44 24.46
C SER A 51 -7.40 5.17 23.72
N GLY A 52 -7.78 5.03 22.45
CA GLY A 52 -7.32 3.97 21.55
C GLY A 52 -5.82 4.02 21.27
N LEU A 53 -5.28 2.88 20.85
CA LEU A 53 -3.90 2.75 20.40
C LEU A 53 -3.82 1.79 19.22
N ALA A 54 -2.83 2.00 18.36
CA ALA A 54 -2.46 1.07 17.31
C ALA A 54 -1.19 0.30 17.64
N TYR A 55 -1.24 -1.01 17.43
CA TYR A 55 -0.15 -1.95 17.66
C TYR A 55 0.20 -2.61 16.35
N THR A 56 1.41 -2.38 15.85
CA THR A 56 1.84 -2.90 14.56
C THR A 56 3.12 -3.72 14.73
N GLY A 57 3.14 -4.91 14.15
CA GLY A 57 4.33 -5.74 14.00
C GLY A 57 4.57 -6.04 12.53
N ARG A 58 5.83 -6.03 12.11
CA ARG A 58 6.25 -6.42 10.77
C ARG A 58 7.53 -7.24 10.83
N VAL A 59 7.56 -8.27 10.01
CA VAL A 59 8.74 -9.11 9.77
C VAL A 59 9.07 -9.08 8.29
N GLU A 60 10.34 -8.90 7.97
CA GLU A 60 10.87 -8.98 6.62
C GLU A 60 11.97 -10.02 6.57
N TRP A 61 11.97 -10.83 5.51
CA TRP A 61 13.01 -11.80 5.23
C TRP A 61 13.61 -11.55 3.86
N LEU A 62 14.92 -11.33 3.84
CA LEU A 62 15.66 -11.11 2.60
C LEU A 62 16.61 -12.30 2.39
N PRO A 63 16.17 -13.35 1.67
CA PRO A 63 16.92 -14.59 1.50
C PRO A 63 18.23 -14.42 0.71
N PHE A 64 18.36 -13.33 -0.05
CA PHE A 64 19.59 -13.03 -0.80
C PHE A 64 20.38 -11.87 -0.21
N GLY A 65 20.02 -11.39 0.99
CA GLY A 65 20.64 -10.25 1.65
C GLY A 65 20.13 -8.90 1.19
N ALA A 66 20.70 -7.83 1.76
CA ALA A 66 20.27 -6.47 1.50
C ALA A 66 20.38 -6.06 0.02
N PHE A 67 19.44 -5.23 -0.40
CA PHE A 67 19.42 -4.54 -1.69
C PHE A 67 20.43 -3.38 -1.67
N LEU A 68 21.00 -3.05 -2.83
CA LEU A 68 21.77 -1.83 -3.03
C LEU A 68 20.86 -0.61 -2.82
N ASP A 69 21.40 0.43 -2.18
CA ASP A 69 20.72 1.70 -1.93
C ASP A 69 19.33 1.59 -1.28
N LYS A 70 19.10 0.54 -0.48
CA LYS A 70 17.78 0.23 0.10
C LYS A 70 16.71 0.07 -0.98
N GLY A 71 17.08 -0.56 -2.10
CA GLY A 71 16.24 -0.74 -3.27
C GLY A 71 14.96 -1.53 -2.99
N ASP A 72 14.85 -2.24 -1.88
CA ASP A 72 13.60 -2.86 -1.42
C ASP A 72 12.50 -1.84 -1.07
N TYR A 73 12.85 -0.58 -0.83
CA TYR A 73 11.89 0.51 -0.55
C TYR A 73 11.52 1.34 -1.78
N SER A 74 11.91 0.90 -2.98
CA SER A 74 11.47 1.50 -4.23
C SER A 74 10.80 0.48 -5.13
N GLU A 75 9.88 0.93 -6.00
CA GLU A 75 9.21 0.02 -6.93
C GLU A 75 10.19 -0.50 -7.99
N GLY A 76 10.76 0.41 -8.80
CA GLY A 76 11.71 0.08 -9.87
C GLY A 76 13.13 -0.26 -9.43
N ASP A 77 13.83 -1.11 -10.19
CA ASP A 77 15.25 -1.42 -9.95
C ASP A 77 16.18 -0.35 -10.55
N LEU A 78 16.32 0.78 -9.85
CA LEU A 78 17.23 1.88 -10.25
C LEU A 78 18.71 1.58 -9.98
N ALA A 79 19.00 0.72 -9.02
CA ALA A 79 20.37 0.35 -8.66
C ALA A 79 20.96 -0.68 -9.63
N PHE A 80 20.13 -1.28 -10.50
CA PHE A 80 20.49 -2.37 -11.41
C PHE A 80 21.14 -3.52 -10.66
N GLU A 81 20.36 -4.13 -9.75
CA GLU A 81 20.83 -5.20 -8.88
C GLU A 81 21.62 -6.26 -9.66
N PRO A 82 22.95 -6.39 -9.43
CA PRO A 82 23.81 -7.24 -10.26
C PRO A 82 23.53 -8.73 -10.05
N LYS A 83 22.86 -9.08 -8.94
CA LYS A 83 22.38 -10.42 -8.61
C LYS A 83 20.92 -10.31 -8.17
N PRO A 84 20.10 -11.36 -8.35
CA PRO A 84 18.73 -11.35 -7.88
C PRO A 84 18.65 -11.01 -6.39
N ARG A 85 17.81 -10.04 -6.05
CA ARG A 85 17.47 -9.68 -4.67
C ARG A 85 15.99 -9.85 -4.45
N LEU A 86 15.65 -10.44 -3.31
CA LEU A 86 14.29 -10.79 -2.96
C LEU A 86 14.04 -10.37 -1.51
N SER A 87 12.87 -9.79 -1.27
CA SER A 87 12.34 -9.50 0.05
C SER A 87 10.93 -10.04 0.16
N PHE A 88 10.60 -10.64 1.30
CA PHE A 88 9.25 -10.98 1.72
C PHE A 88 8.92 -10.19 2.98
N GLY A 89 7.75 -9.58 3.03
CA GLY A 89 7.24 -8.85 4.18
C GLY A 89 5.90 -9.43 4.66
N ALA A 90 5.70 -9.43 5.97
CA ALA A 90 4.41 -9.69 6.58
C ALA A 90 4.20 -8.71 7.74
N SER A 91 3.03 -8.07 7.77
CA SER A 91 2.66 -7.08 8.79
C SER A 91 1.29 -7.40 9.36
N TYR A 92 1.13 -7.19 10.65
CA TYR A 92 -0.16 -7.23 11.32
C TYR A 92 -0.32 -5.98 12.19
N SER A 93 -1.48 -5.36 12.09
CA SER A 93 -1.81 -4.16 12.86
C SER A 93 -3.19 -4.27 13.48
N ARG A 94 -3.27 -4.04 14.79
CA ARG A 94 -4.51 -3.82 15.53
C ARG A 94 -4.61 -2.33 15.80
N ASN A 95 -5.62 -1.67 15.26
CA ASN A 95 -5.96 -0.30 15.64
C ASN A 95 -7.20 -0.35 16.53
N ASP A 96 -7.02 -0.10 17.82
CA ASP A 96 -8.10 -0.14 18.80
C ASP A 96 -8.77 1.23 18.92
N ARG A 97 -10.12 1.26 18.86
CA ARG A 97 -10.93 2.49 18.92
C ARG A 97 -10.47 3.54 17.92
N ALA A 98 -10.18 3.14 16.70
CA ALA A 98 -9.82 4.06 15.64
C ALA A 98 -10.97 5.04 15.38
N ILE A 99 -10.62 6.31 15.19
CA ILE A 99 -11.59 7.38 14.92
C ILE A 99 -11.65 7.77 13.45
N ARG A 100 -10.88 7.15 12.54
CA ARG A 100 -10.95 7.43 11.09
C ARG A 100 -11.23 6.16 10.28
N THR A 101 -11.84 6.34 9.11
CA THR A 101 -12.27 5.25 8.22
C THR A 101 -11.12 4.32 7.83
N GLY A 102 -9.91 4.84 7.64
CA GLY A 102 -8.72 4.06 7.30
C GLY A 102 -7.82 3.71 8.49
N GLY A 103 -8.30 3.89 9.73
CA GLY A 103 -7.47 3.83 10.92
C GLY A 103 -6.79 5.18 11.16
N GLN A 104 -5.60 5.36 10.58
CA GLN A 104 -4.81 6.60 10.68
C GLN A 104 -5.17 7.64 9.60
N LEU A 105 -5.85 7.19 8.54
CA LEU A 105 -6.17 8.00 7.35
C LEU A 105 -7.69 8.07 7.12
N GLY A 106 -8.10 8.99 6.24
CA GLY A 106 -9.49 9.14 5.83
C GLY A 106 -10.31 10.06 6.72
N ARG A 107 -11.63 9.99 6.56
CA ARG A 107 -12.58 10.84 7.30
C ARG A 107 -12.76 10.31 8.71
N GLU A 108 -13.11 11.19 9.65
CA GLU A 108 -13.45 10.76 11.01
C GLU A 108 -14.71 9.89 11.00
N LEU A 109 -14.76 8.86 11.81
CA LEU A 109 -15.93 8.02 12.03
C LEU A 109 -16.89 8.70 13.00
N TYR A 110 -18.19 8.37 12.94
CA TYR A 110 -19.16 8.91 13.90
C TYR A 110 -19.13 8.17 15.25
N ALA A 111 -18.51 6.99 15.29
CA ALA A 111 -18.23 6.26 16.51
C ALA A 111 -16.91 5.48 16.34
N PRO A 112 -16.10 5.31 17.39
CA PRO A 112 -14.84 4.58 17.29
C PRO A 112 -15.05 3.13 16.84
N ARG A 113 -14.11 2.61 16.06
CA ARG A 113 -14.12 1.22 15.57
C ARG A 113 -12.76 0.58 15.74
N SER A 114 -12.74 -0.66 16.22
CA SER A 114 -11.50 -1.43 16.27
C SER A 114 -11.37 -2.30 15.03
N MET A 115 -10.20 -2.26 14.40
CA MET A 115 -9.92 -2.99 13.16
C MET A 115 -8.58 -3.69 13.20
N ASN A 116 -8.50 -4.80 12.45
CA ASN A 116 -7.27 -5.56 12.23
C ASN A 116 -6.89 -5.46 10.76
N THR A 117 -5.63 -5.19 10.45
CA THR A 117 -5.11 -5.21 9.09
C THR A 117 -3.92 -6.14 9.01
N PHE A 118 -3.98 -7.11 8.10
CA PHE A 118 -2.86 -7.95 7.71
C PHE A 118 -2.37 -7.52 6.32
N ILE A 119 -1.06 -7.45 6.14
CA ILE A 119 -0.42 -7.10 4.88
C ILE A 119 0.71 -8.09 4.62
N ALA A 120 0.75 -8.68 3.43
CA ALA A 120 1.88 -9.48 2.97
C ALA A 120 2.40 -8.90 1.66
N ASP A 121 3.71 -8.83 1.50
CA ASP A 121 4.33 -8.27 0.31
C ASP A 121 5.59 -9.02 -0.09
N ALA A 122 5.95 -8.92 -1.37
CA ALA A 122 7.19 -9.43 -1.90
C ALA A 122 7.72 -8.51 -3.00
N ILE A 123 9.05 -8.40 -3.10
CA ILE A 123 9.70 -7.69 -4.20
C ILE A 123 10.96 -8.43 -4.66
N LEU A 124 11.04 -8.68 -5.96
CA LEU A 124 12.17 -9.29 -6.64
C LEU A 124 12.79 -8.26 -7.59
N LYS A 125 14.11 -8.06 -7.51
CA LYS A 125 14.84 -7.17 -8.43
C LYS A 125 16.05 -7.84 -9.04
N TYR A 126 16.30 -7.53 -10.31
CA TYR A 126 17.48 -8.01 -11.03
C TYR A 126 17.76 -7.20 -12.29
N ASN A 127 18.95 -6.58 -12.35
CA ASN A 127 19.52 -5.96 -13.54
C ASN A 127 18.59 -4.96 -14.26
N GLY A 128 17.77 -4.21 -13.52
CA GLY A 128 16.76 -3.27 -14.01
C GLY A 128 15.33 -3.83 -14.05
N TRP A 129 15.12 -5.12 -13.84
CA TRP A 129 13.78 -5.68 -13.65
C TRP A 129 13.34 -5.55 -12.19
N ALA A 130 12.07 -5.24 -11.97
CA ALA A 130 11.43 -5.33 -10.67
C ALA A 130 10.05 -5.99 -10.80
N LEU A 131 9.76 -6.95 -9.93
CA LEU A 131 8.45 -7.57 -9.79
C LEU A 131 8.04 -7.46 -8.32
N SER A 132 6.89 -6.85 -8.04
CA SER A 132 6.32 -6.76 -6.71
C SER A 132 4.90 -7.30 -6.65
N GLY A 133 4.54 -7.82 -5.47
CA GLY A 133 3.21 -8.26 -5.14
C GLY A 133 2.86 -7.84 -3.72
N GLU A 134 1.62 -7.42 -3.50
CA GLU A 134 1.07 -7.05 -2.20
C GLU A 134 -0.31 -7.68 -2.02
N TYR A 135 -0.60 -8.15 -0.82
CA TYR A 135 -1.89 -8.63 -0.36
C TYR A 135 -2.27 -7.89 0.92
N PHE A 136 -3.54 -7.49 1.01
CA PHE A 136 -4.12 -6.79 2.14
C PHE A 136 -5.38 -7.54 2.59
N ASP A 137 -5.60 -7.67 3.90
CA ASP A 137 -6.86 -8.13 4.52
C ASP A 137 -7.16 -7.22 5.70
N ARG A 138 -8.28 -6.49 5.65
CA ARG A 138 -8.77 -5.70 6.77
C ARG A 138 -10.11 -6.20 7.26
N ARG A 139 -10.17 -6.40 8.58
CA ARG A 139 -11.36 -6.85 9.30
C ARG A 139 -11.76 -5.84 10.36
N CYS A 140 -13.04 -5.51 10.36
CA CYS A 140 -13.71 -4.75 11.40
C CYS A 140 -15.09 -5.40 11.58
N TYR A 141 -15.51 -5.64 12.83
CA TYR A 141 -16.74 -6.36 13.12
C TYR A 141 -17.97 -5.52 12.77
N ASP A 142 -17.95 -4.25 13.17
CA ASP A 142 -19.03 -3.28 13.05
C ASP A 142 -18.60 -2.06 12.21
N PRO A 143 -18.19 -2.22 10.93
CA PRO A 143 -17.47 -1.17 10.20
C PRO A 143 -18.28 0.11 9.94
N ILE A 144 -19.61 0.06 10.04
CA ILE A 144 -20.52 1.14 9.67
C ILE A 144 -20.81 2.03 10.89
N THR A 145 -20.74 3.34 10.68
CA THR A 145 -21.10 4.39 11.64
C THR A 145 -22.05 5.38 10.98
N MET A 146 -22.96 5.93 11.77
CA MET A 146 -23.99 6.87 11.30
C MET A 146 -24.14 8.00 12.31
N ASN A 147 -24.37 9.23 11.84
CA ASN A 147 -24.73 10.37 12.69
C ASN A 147 -26.26 10.49 12.84
N GLU A 148 -26.69 11.49 13.62
CA GLU A 148 -28.12 11.76 13.88
C GLU A 148 -28.89 12.13 12.60
N GLU A 149 -28.21 12.70 11.60
CA GLU A 149 -28.80 13.06 10.30
C GLU A 149 -28.83 11.90 9.28
N GLY A 150 -28.38 10.70 9.66
CA GLY A 150 -28.39 9.52 8.79
C GLY A 150 -27.24 9.43 7.77
N ALA A 151 -26.26 10.33 7.82
CA ALA A 151 -25.05 10.23 7.02
C ALA A 151 -24.18 9.07 7.49
N VAL A 152 -23.69 8.28 6.53
CA VAL A 152 -22.90 7.06 6.80
C VAL A 152 -21.41 7.31 6.57
N ARG A 153 -20.58 6.78 7.47
CA ARG A 153 -19.14 6.60 7.29
C ARG A 153 -18.76 5.21 7.73
N PHE A 154 -17.85 4.55 7.02
CA PHE A 154 -17.50 3.18 7.31
C PHE A 154 -16.01 2.91 7.17
N VAL A 155 -15.53 1.90 7.88
CA VAL A 155 -14.19 1.33 7.71
C VAL A 155 -14.21 0.40 6.50
N PRO A 156 -13.41 0.63 5.44
CA PRO A 156 -13.31 -0.30 4.32
C PRO A 156 -12.77 -1.65 4.82
N THR A 157 -13.57 -2.70 4.74
CA THR A 157 -13.20 -4.08 5.09
C THR A 157 -13.14 -4.93 3.83
N GLY A 158 -12.38 -6.01 3.88
CA GLY A 158 -12.20 -6.90 2.73
C GLY A 158 -10.73 -7.12 2.41
N THR A 159 -10.47 -7.51 1.17
CA THR A 159 -9.13 -7.86 0.71
C THR A 159 -8.69 -6.96 -0.44
N GLY A 160 -7.38 -6.83 -0.62
CA GLY A 160 -6.78 -6.12 -1.73
C GLY A 160 -5.58 -6.89 -2.25
N VAL A 161 -5.38 -6.89 -3.57
CA VAL A 161 -4.17 -7.38 -4.20
C VAL A 161 -3.59 -6.34 -5.13
N ASN A 162 -2.27 -6.27 -5.18
CA ASN A 162 -1.53 -5.47 -6.14
C ASN A 162 -0.39 -6.30 -6.70
N ALA A 163 -0.19 -6.27 -8.02
CA ALA A 163 0.94 -6.89 -8.69
C ALA A 163 1.51 -5.89 -9.69
N GLN A 164 2.82 -5.68 -9.67
CA GLN A 164 3.49 -4.71 -10.52
C GLN A 164 4.78 -5.29 -11.10
N LEU A 165 4.96 -5.11 -12.40
CA LEU A 165 6.18 -5.45 -13.12
C LEU A 165 6.75 -4.18 -13.74
N SER A 166 8.05 -3.94 -13.57
CA SER A 166 8.74 -2.85 -14.25
C SER A 166 10.09 -3.25 -14.81
N ARG A 167 10.52 -2.47 -15.81
CA ARG A 167 11.85 -2.54 -16.42
C ARG A 167 12.44 -1.15 -16.51
N CYS A 168 13.49 -0.91 -15.73
CA CYS A 168 14.38 0.24 -15.86
C CYS A 168 15.52 -0.05 -16.85
N PHE A 169 15.80 0.91 -17.71
CA PHE A 169 16.88 0.89 -18.69
C PHE A 169 18.03 1.78 -18.22
N ARG A 170 19.27 1.52 -18.67
CA ARG A 170 20.45 2.34 -18.33
C ARG A 170 20.34 3.81 -18.74
N THR A 171 19.41 4.13 -19.64
CA THR A 171 19.01 5.50 -20.01
C THR A 171 18.11 6.16 -18.96
N PHE A 172 17.82 5.50 -17.84
CA PHE A 172 16.92 5.92 -16.77
C PHE A 172 15.47 6.14 -17.20
N TYR A 173 15.06 5.45 -18.26
CA TYR A 173 13.65 5.24 -18.55
C TYR A 173 13.17 3.97 -17.87
N GLU A 174 11.95 3.97 -17.37
CA GLU A 174 11.25 2.78 -16.89
C GLU A 174 9.92 2.62 -17.62
N ILE A 175 9.59 1.38 -17.94
CA ILE A 175 8.24 0.97 -18.33
C ILE A 175 7.70 0.09 -17.20
N SER A 176 6.47 0.32 -16.79
CA SER A 176 5.81 -0.46 -15.75
C SER A 176 4.38 -0.84 -16.11
N THR A 177 3.93 -1.98 -15.61
CA THR A 177 2.53 -2.38 -15.65
C THR A 177 2.09 -2.79 -14.25
N ARG A 178 0.84 -2.49 -13.90
CA ARG A 178 0.26 -2.79 -12.59
C ARG A 178 -1.15 -3.31 -12.76
N TYR A 179 -1.48 -4.37 -12.02
CA TYR A 179 -2.83 -4.83 -11.82
C TYR A 179 -3.17 -4.75 -10.34
N SER A 180 -4.36 -4.26 -10.01
CA SER A 180 -4.83 -4.15 -8.65
C SER A 180 -6.30 -4.54 -8.55
N ARG A 181 -6.69 -5.18 -7.46
CA ARG A 181 -8.08 -5.56 -7.16
C ARG A 181 -8.39 -5.31 -5.70
N VAL A 182 -9.56 -4.78 -5.43
CA VAL A 182 -10.11 -4.56 -4.09
C VAL A 182 -11.46 -5.25 -4.00
N ASP A 183 -11.58 -6.18 -3.07
CA ASP A 183 -12.75 -7.03 -2.86
C ASP A 183 -13.35 -6.75 -1.47
N PRO A 184 -14.43 -5.93 -1.38
CA PRO A 184 -15.07 -5.58 -0.13
C PRO A 184 -15.63 -6.80 0.61
N ALA A 185 -15.53 -6.81 1.93
CA ALA A 185 -16.15 -7.87 2.73
C ALA A 185 -17.67 -7.74 2.76
N ALA A 186 -18.36 -8.83 3.13
CA ALA A 186 -19.82 -8.87 3.17
C ALA A 186 -20.48 -7.80 4.05
N ASN A 187 -19.79 -7.32 5.07
CA ASN A 187 -20.31 -6.25 5.94
C ASN A 187 -20.09 -4.83 5.39
N THR A 188 -19.50 -4.67 4.20
CA THR A 188 -19.31 -3.37 3.52
C THR A 188 -19.61 -3.41 2.02
N MET A 189 -20.02 -4.55 1.46
CA MET A 189 -20.27 -4.71 0.01
C MET A 189 -21.41 -3.83 -0.54
N ASP A 190 -22.36 -3.42 0.31
CA ASP A 190 -23.43 -2.49 -0.10
C ASP A 190 -22.96 -1.03 -0.19
N LEU A 191 -21.79 -0.72 0.40
CA LEU A 191 -21.21 0.63 0.47
C LEU A 191 -19.98 0.79 -0.43
N SER A 192 -19.40 -0.31 -0.89
CA SER A 192 -18.23 -0.35 -1.76
C SER A 192 -18.35 -1.51 -2.73
N ALA A 193 -18.03 -1.27 -3.99
CA ALA A 193 -18.04 -2.30 -5.02
C ALA A 193 -16.67 -2.98 -5.17
N LEU A 194 -16.67 -4.26 -5.60
CA LEU A 194 -15.49 -4.90 -6.16
C LEU A 194 -14.93 -4.00 -7.26
N THR A 195 -13.67 -3.63 -7.14
CA THR A 195 -13.00 -2.69 -8.04
C THR A 195 -11.68 -3.28 -8.50
N GLU A 196 -11.40 -3.18 -9.79
CA GLU A 196 -10.18 -3.69 -10.40
C GLU A 196 -9.59 -2.63 -11.34
N GLU A 197 -8.27 -2.59 -11.44
CA GLU A 197 -7.54 -1.59 -12.21
C GLU A 197 -6.33 -2.23 -12.90
N VAL A 198 -6.12 -1.87 -14.16
CA VAL A 198 -4.85 -2.07 -14.86
C VAL A 198 -4.25 -0.72 -15.21
N LEU A 199 -2.93 -0.60 -15.07
CA LEU A 199 -2.17 0.59 -15.43
C LEU A 199 -0.95 0.21 -16.25
N LEU A 200 -0.68 1.00 -17.28
CA LEU A 200 0.57 1.04 -18.00
C LEU A 200 1.25 2.38 -17.72
N GLY A 201 2.52 2.33 -17.32
CA GLY A 201 3.29 3.46 -16.88
C GLY A 201 4.61 3.61 -17.63
N THR A 202 5.02 4.86 -17.80
CA THR A 202 6.40 5.20 -18.18
C THR A 202 6.95 6.23 -17.21
N SER A 203 8.21 6.06 -16.80
CA SER A 203 8.90 7.01 -15.94
C SER A 203 10.24 7.39 -16.57
N LYS A 204 10.65 8.65 -16.41
CA LYS A 204 12.01 9.11 -16.68
C LYS A 204 12.60 9.65 -15.39
N TYR A 205 13.67 9.02 -14.91
CA TYR A 205 14.42 9.49 -13.75
C TYR A 205 15.48 10.50 -14.22
N LEU A 206 15.44 11.69 -13.65
CA LEU A 206 16.38 12.78 -13.94
C LEU A 206 17.48 12.85 -12.89
N ASN A 207 17.14 12.53 -11.64
CA ASN A 207 18.10 12.47 -10.52
C ASN A 207 17.67 11.40 -9.50
N GLY A 208 17.98 10.14 -9.78
CA GLY A 208 17.56 9.00 -8.97
C GLY A 208 16.05 9.00 -8.69
N HIS A 209 15.66 8.59 -7.48
CA HIS A 209 14.25 8.63 -7.06
C HIS A 209 13.74 10.05 -6.73
N ARG A 210 14.61 11.05 -6.64
CA ARG A 210 14.23 12.41 -6.18
C ARG A 210 13.54 13.21 -7.26
N ILE A 211 14.02 13.16 -8.50
CA ILE A 211 13.43 13.94 -9.59
C ILE A 211 13.05 12.98 -10.71
N LYS A 212 11.75 12.88 -10.99
CA LYS A 212 11.23 12.00 -12.03
C LYS A 212 9.99 12.58 -12.70
N LEU A 213 9.86 12.27 -13.98
CA LEU A 213 8.69 12.53 -14.81
C LEU A 213 7.96 11.21 -15.00
N GLN A 214 6.65 11.18 -14.81
CA GLN A 214 5.89 9.94 -14.91
C GLN A 214 4.59 10.16 -15.68
N THR A 215 4.25 9.19 -16.53
CA THR A 215 2.99 9.16 -17.27
C THR A 215 2.34 7.80 -17.07
N TYR A 216 1.05 7.78 -16.79
CA TYR A 216 0.25 6.57 -16.61
C TYR A 216 -1.02 6.62 -17.44
N LEU A 217 -1.37 5.49 -18.02
CA LEU A 217 -2.66 5.23 -18.63
C LEU A 217 -3.26 4.01 -17.94
N GLY A 218 -4.50 4.12 -17.50
CA GLY A 218 -5.17 3.05 -16.76
C GLY A 218 -6.61 2.87 -17.20
N TYR A 219 -7.10 1.69 -16.90
CA TYR A 219 -8.50 1.33 -17.06
C TYR A 219 -8.97 0.65 -15.78
N ARG A 220 -10.05 1.17 -15.22
CA ARG A 220 -10.66 0.69 -13.98
C ARG A 220 -12.07 0.22 -14.26
N TRP A 221 -12.40 -0.94 -13.72
CA TRP A 221 -13.73 -1.54 -13.85
C TRP A 221 -14.26 -2.05 -12.51
N PHE A 222 -15.56 -2.32 -12.49
CA PHE A 222 -16.30 -2.67 -11.29
C PHE A 222 -17.04 -3.99 -11.44
N LEU A 223 -17.24 -4.69 -10.33
CA LEU A 223 -18.05 -5.92 -10.25
C LEU A 223 -17.62 -7.02 -11.24
N GLY A 224 -16.34 -7.04 -11.62
CA GLY A 224 -15.79 -7.99 -12.60
C GLY A 224 -16.20 -7.76 -14.05
N ASN A 225 -16.91 -6.66 -14.37
CA ASN A 225 -17.36 -6.37 -15.73
C ASN A 225 -16.39 -5.41 -16.45
N MET A 226 -15.45 -5.98 -17.21
CA MET A 226 -14.44 -5.21 -17.96
C MET A 226 -14.95 -4.56 -19.25
N ALA A 227 -16.23 -4.74 -19.63
CA ALA A 227 -16.76 -4.21 -20.87
C ALA A 227 -16.59 -2.67 -20.96
N LEU A 228 -16.18 -2.17 -22.13
CA LEU A 228 -15.83 -0.75 -22.32
C LEU A 228 -17.04 0.19 -22.26
N ASP A 229 -18.23 -0.35 -22.44
CA ASP A 229 -19.53 0.31 -22.37
C ASP A 229 -20.25 0.11 -21.02
N ALA A 230 -19.67 -0.67 -20.10
CA ALA A 230 -20.25 -0.87 -18.78
C ALA A 230 -20.20 0.42 -17.95
N GLY A 231 -21.35 0.78 -17.38
CA GLY A 231 -21.49 1.98 -16.56
C GLY A 231 -20.58 1.95 -15.33
N GLY A 232 -19.97 3.10 -15.03
CA GLY A 232 -19.05 3.27 -13.90
C GLY A 232 -17.58 2.99 -14.22
N ASN A 233 -17.29 2.17 -15.26
CA ASN A 233 -15.92 1.96 -15.72
C ASN A 233 -15.29 3.27 -16.20
N ALA A 234 -13.98 3.41 -16.01
CA ALA A 234 -13.29 4.66 -16.26
C ALA A 234 -11.87 4.46 -16.78
N TRP A 235 -11.50 5.32 -17.74
CA TRP A 235 -10.12 5.52 -18.15
C TRP A 235 -9.47 6.59 -17.28
N THR A 236 -8.20 6.35 -16.93
CA THR A 236 -7.38 7.29 -16.17
C THR A 236 -6.14 7.63 -16.98
N ALA A 237 -5.84 8.91 -17.14
CA ALA A 237 -4.56 9.38 -17.64
C ALA A 237 -3.95 10.32 -16.61
N LEU A 238 -2.69 10.07 -16.23
CA LEU A 238 -1.98 10.86 -15.24
C LEU A 238 -0.62 11.26 -15.79
N PHE A 239 -0.30 12.55 -15.68
CA PHE A 239 1.06 13.05 -15.81
C PHE A 239 1.49 13.64 -14.47
N GLN A 240 2.65 13.22 -13.97
CA GLN A 240 3.17 13.64 -12.68
C GLN A 240 4.63 14.03 -12.80
N VAL A 241 4.97 15.15 -12.16
CA VAL A 241 6.36 15.56 -11.90
C VAL A 241 6.57 15.47 -10.40
N GLU A 242 7.57 14.70 -9.99
CA GLU A 242 7.93 14.59 -8.58
C GLU A 242 9.23 15.34 -8.31
N PHE A 243 9.19 16.21 -7.31
CA PHE A 243 10.36 16.89 -6.73
C PHE A 243 10.49 16.41 -5.28
N GLY A 244 11.30 15.38 -5.08
CA GLY A 244 11.73 14.93 -3.77
C GLY A 244 12.73 15.92 -3.17
N ILE A 245 12.56 16.19 -1.87
CA ILE A 245 13.53 16.90 -1.03
C ILE A 245 14.58 15.88 -0.55
#